data_AF-A0A845Q7E5-F1
#
_entry.id   AF-A0A845Q7E5-F1
#
_cell.length_a   1.000
_cell.length_b   1.000
_cell.length_c   1.000
_cell.angle_alpha   90.00
_cell.angle_beta   90.00
_cell.angle_gamma   90.00
#
_symmetry.space_group_name_H-M   'P 1'
#
loop_
_entity.id
_entity.type
_entity.pdbx_description
1 polymer ?
#
loop_
_entity_poly.entity_id
_entity_poly.type
_entity_poly.pdbx_seq_one_letter_code
_entity_poly.pdbx_strand_id
1 'polypeptide(L)'
;MAIDRTADNTSTFTKRMRTYLDMMFVDHGIFRLFINLATPVTPRAWRSGQLWPRHVKLAKERGVKTIINLRGARDCGAYVLEREACEKYGVTMIDMPLESRSAPQVDRLNRANEVFNSVEYPILLHCKSGADRVGIGTALYMMLKEGRPVSEAKEQLSLRFGHVRQAKTGVLDAFLEEYEARNAREPIDFMTWVNTEYDREGLNARFQNMKAGDVIIDFILQRE
;
A
#
# COMPACT_ATOMS: atom_id res chain seq x y z
N MET A 1 -6.99 30.75 3.23
CA MET A 1 -7.38 30.35 4.60
C MET A 1 -7.90 28.93 4.53
N ALA A 2 -7.04 27.95 4.78
CA ALA A 2 -7.41 26.53 4.72
C ALA A 2 -8.25 26.20 5.96
N ILE A 3 -9.47 25.69 5.74
CA ILE A 3 -10.32 25.21 6.83
C ILE A 3 -9.71 23.90 7.30
N ASP A 4 -9.12 23.92 8.49
CA ASP A 4 -8.71 22.71 9.20
C ASP A 4 -9.97 21.92 9.59
N ARG A 5 -10.25 20.85 8.84
CA ARG A 5 -11.38 19.95 9.04
C ARG A 5 -11.03 18.71 9.86
N THR A 6 -9.82 18.64 10.40
CA THR A 6 -9.37 17.45 11.15
C THR A 6 -10.13 17.24 12.47
N ALA A 7 -10.94 18.21 12.89
CA ALA A 7 -11.78 18.19 14.09
C ALA A 7 -13.30 18.22 13.83
N ASP A 8 -13.78 18.03 12.59
CA ASP A 8 -15.21 18.23 12.31
C ASP A 8 -16.05 16.99 12.68
N ASN A 9 -16.61 17.05 13.90
CA ASN A 9 -17.52 16.08 14.51
C ASN A 9 -18.64 15.69 13.52
N THR A 10 -18.67 14.43 13.08
CA THR A 10 -19.71 13.87 12.17
C THR A 10 -21.07 13.65 12.87
N SER A 11 -21.29 14.28 14.02
CA SER A 11 -22.37 13.99 14.98
C SER A 11 -23.79 14.16 14.42
N THR A 12 -23.99 14.97 13.38
CA THR A 12 -25.31 15.18 12.78
C THR A 12 -25.63 14.14 11.72
N PHE A 13 -26.83 13.55 11.77
CA PHE A 13 -27.31 12.53 10.81
C PHE A 13 -27.05 12.91 9.34
N THR A 14 -27.29 14.17 8.98
CA THR A 14 -27.09 14.72 7.63
C THR A 14 -25.62 14.75 7.20
N LYS A 15 -24.70 15.08 8.12
CA LYS A 15 -23.24 15.06 7.86
C LYS A 15 -22.74 13.63 7.71
N ARG A 16 -23.23 12.71 8.55
CA ARG A 16 -22.94 11.28 8.43
C ARG A 16 -23.39 10.71 7.08
N MET A 17 -24.63 10.98 6.68
CA MET A 17 -25.16 10.52 5.39
C MET A 17 -24.31 11.02 4.21
N ARG A 18 -23.92 12.30 4.20
CA ARG A 18 -23.02 12.87 3.18
C ARG A 18 -21.66 12.17 3.13
N THR A 19 -21.09 11.83 4.28
CA THR A 19 -19.79 11.15 4.38
C THR A 19 -19.84 9.74 3.79
N TYR A 20 -20.95 9.02 4.02
CA TYR A 20 -21.19 7.71 3.39
C TYR A 20 -21.40 7.84 1.87
N LEU A 21 -22.14 8.85 1.41
CA LEU A 21 -22.32 9.12 -0.02
C LEU A 21 -20.99 9.46 -0.71
N ASP A 22 -20.14 10.27 -0.08
CA ASP A 22 -18.78 10.55 -0.57
C ASP A 22 -17.94 9.28 -0.71
N MET A 23 -17.91 8.43 0.31
CA MET A 23 -17.24 7.13 0.23
C MET A 23 -17.79 6.24 -0.90
N MET A 24 -19.11 6.24 -1.10
CA MET A 24 -19.76 5.42 -2.13
C MET A 24 -19.46 5.92 -3.55
N PHE A 25 -19.56 7.23 -3.79
CA PHE A 25 -19.56 7.80 -5.14
C PHE A 25 -18.27 8.54 -5.49
N VAL A 26 -17.64 9.26 -4.56
CA VAL A 26 -16.38 10.00 -4.82
C VAL A 26 -15.18 9.05 -4.73
N ASP A 27 -15.11 8.19 -3.71
CA ASP A 27 -14.04 7.18 -3.63
C ASP A 27 -14.35 5.89 -4.41
N HIS A 28 -15.52 5.85 -5.06
CA HIS A 28 -16.01 4.73 -5.86
C HIS A 28 -16.15 3.45 -5.02
N GLY A 29 -16.52 3.58 -3.74
CA GLY A 29 -16.69 2.47 -2.80
C GLY A 29 -17.78 1.49 -3.23
N ILE A 30 -18.75 1.93 -4.04
CA ILE A 30 -19.87 1.09 -4.51
C ILE A 30 -19.40 -0.11 -5.35
N PHE A 31 -18.36 0.04 -6.17
CA PHE A 31 -17.79 -1.07 -6.96
C PHE A 31 -16.99 -2.08 -6.11
N ARG A 32 -16.83 -1.84 -4.80
CA ARG A 32 -15.89 -2.57 -3.94
C ARG A 32 -16.54 -3.22 -2.72
N LEU A 33 -17.86 -3.33 -2.71
CA LEU A 33 -18.61 -4.07 -1.68
C LEU A 33 -18.22 -5.56 -1.61
N PHE A 34 -17.65 -6.13 -2.68
CA PHE A 34 -17.32 -7.57 -2.79
C PHE A 34 -15.80 -7.89 -2.88
N ILE A 35 -14.92 -6.89 -2.99
CA ILE A 35 -13.46 -7.09 -3.21
C ILE A 35 -12.63 -6.85 -1.93
N ASN A 36 -13.26 -6.36 -0.86
CA ASN A 36 -12.59 -5.98 0.40
C ASN A 36 -12.55 -7.10 1.45
N LEU A 37 -12.20 -8.32 1.05
CA LEU A 37 -11.92 -9.38 2.01
C LEU A 37 -10.47 -9.25 2.48
N ALA A 38 -10.30 -8.94 3.77
CA ALA A 38 -9.00 -9.02 4.42
C ALA A 38 -8.45 -10.44 4.22
N THR A 39 -7.32 -10.54 3.53
CA THR A 39 -6.64 -11.80 3.20
C THR A 39 -5.44 -11.93 4.12
N PRO A 40 -5.24 -13.10 4.76
CA PRO A 40 -4.06 -13.30 5.61
C PRO A 40 -2.81 -13.35 4.75
N VAL A 41 -1.76 -12.68 5.21
CA VAL A 41 -0.40 -12.74 4.66
C VAL A 41 0.43 -13.71 5.50
N THR A 42 0.40 -13.51 6.81
CA THR A 42 1.00 -14.35 7.84
C THR A 42 -0.01 -14.50 8.99
N PRO A 43 0.24 -15.35 9.99
CA PRO A 43 -0.60 -15.37 11.19
C PRO A 43 -0.71 -14.00 11.90
N ARG A 44 0.23 -13.08 11.66
CA ARG A 44 0.30 -11.75 12.31
C ARG A 44 -0.01 -10.59 11.38
N ALA A 45 -0.27 -10.81 10.09
CA ALA A 45 -0.50 -9.73 9.15
C ALA A 45 -1.59 -10.06 8.13
N TRP A 46 -2.42 -9.08 7.85
CA TRP A 46 -3.50 -9.13 6.87
C TRP A 46 -3.33 -8.03 5.84
N ARG A 47 -3.89 -8.24 4.64
CA ARG A 47 -3.95 -7.24 3.57
C ARG A 47 -5.37 -7.03 3.07
N SER A 48 -5.75 -5.80 2.72
CA SER A 48 -7.08 -5.49 2.17
C SER A 48 -7.09 -4.24 1.27
N GLY A 49 -8.23 -4.00 0.58
CA GLY A 49 -8.55 -2.67 0.08
C GLY A 49 -9.17 -1.77 1.17
N GLN A 50 -9.76 -0.65 0.76
CA GLN A 50 -10.24 0.40 1.68
C GLN A 50 -11.25 -0.15 2.70
N LEU A 51 -10.98 0.07 3.99
CA LEU A 51 -11.85 -0.39 5.06
C LEU A 51 -13.09 0.51 5.19
N TRP A 52 -14.16 -0.13 5.62
CA TRP A 52 -15.39 0.50 6.06
C TRP A 52 -15.47 0.32 7.59
N PRO A 53 -16.26 1.11 8.33
CA PRO A 53 -16.36 0.99 9.78
C PRO A 53 -16.65 -0.44 10.29
N ARG A 54 -17.46 -1.20 9.54
CA ARG A 54 -17.74 -2.62 9.85
C ARG A 54 -16.50 -3.51 9.69
N HIS A 55 -15.63 -3.23 8.73
CA HIS A 55 -14.41 -4.01 8.52
C HIS A 55 -13.39 -3.76 9.63
N VAL A 56 -13.34 -2.54 10.18
CA VAL A 56 -12.52 -2.24 11.37
C VAL A 56 -12.99 -3.04 12.59
N LYS A 57 -14.32 -3.11 12.81
CA LYS A 57 -14.90 -3.97 13.87
C LYS A 57 -14.50 -5.44 13.69
N LEU A 58 -14.65 -5.98 12.48
CA LEU A 58 -14.26 -7.35 12.16
C LEU A 58 -12.75 -7.60 12.33
N ALA A 59 -11.92 -6.63 11.97
CA ALA A 59 -10.47 -6.71 12.17
C ALA A 59 -10.15 -6.79 13.68
N LYS A 60 -10.78 -5.95 14.51
CA LYS A 60 -10.65 -6.00 15.97
C LYS A 60 -11.09 -7.35 16.55
N GLU A 61 -12.21 -7.88 16.09
CA GLU A 61 -12.73 -9.20 16.51
C GLU A 61 -11.77 -10.34 16.12
N ARG A 62 -10.98 -10.16 15.05
CA ARG A 62 -9.89 -11.07 14.66
C ARG A 62 -8.56 -10.80 15.38
N GLY A 63 -8.55 -9.90 16.36
CA GLY A 63 -7.39 -9.59 17.18
C GLY A 63 -6.45 -8.53 16.61
N VAL A 64 -6.74 -7.92 15.45
CA VAL A 64 -5.90 -6.86 14.87
C VAL A 64 -5.75 -5.71 15.88
N LYS A 65 -4.49 -5.32 16.10
CA LYS A 65 -4.11 -4.23 17.01
C LYS A 65 -3.84 -2.94 16.25
N THR A 66 -3.25 -3.05 15.06
CA THR A 66 -2.86 -1.89 14.24
C THR A 66 -3.36 -2.01 12.80
N ILE A 67 -3.96 -0.96 12.27
CA ILE A 67 -4.30 -0.79 10.85
C ILE A 67 -3.32 0.21 10.24
N ILE A 68 -2.70 -0.17 9.12
CA ILE A 68 -1.72 0.65 8.40
C ILE A 68 -2.35 1.14 7.10
N ASN A 69 -2.57 2.45 7.00
CA ASN A 69 -3.11 3.13 5.84
C ASN A 69 -2.00 3.58 4.88
N LEU A 70 -1.87 2.84 3.78
CA LEU A 70 -0.85 3.11 2.76
C LEU A 70 -1.23 4.24 1.80
N ARG A 71 -2.43 4.84 1.96
CA ARG A 71 -2.82 6.06 1.23
C ARG A 71 -2.33 7.33 1.91
N GLY A 72 -1.98 7.27 3.19
CA GLY A 72 -1.77 8.42 4.05
C GLY A 72 -3.07 9.15 4.40
N ALA A 73 -2.94 10.17 5.25
CA ALA A 73 -4.03 11.03 5.67
C ALA A 73 -4.66 11.78 4.48
N ARG A 74 -6.00 11.82 4.44
CA ARG A 74 -6.76 12.46 3.36
C ARG A 74 -8.07 13.04 3.88
N ASP A 75 -8.46 14.21 3.37
CA ASP A 75 -9.79 14.78 3.62
C ASP A 75 -10.83 14.14 2.69
N CYS A 76 -11.24 12.91 3.01
CA CYS A 76 -12.34 12.22 2.33
C CYS A 76 -13.12 11.32 3.28
N GLY A 77 -14.38 11.03 2.95
CA GLY A 77 -15.28 10.33 3.87
C GLY A 77 -14.79 8.94 4.29
N ALA A 78 -14.13 8.21 3.38
CA ALA A 78 -13.55 6.91 3.71
C ALA A 78 -12.49 7.00 4.83
N TYR A 79 -11.64 8.02 4.83
CA TYR A 79 -10.59 8.21 5.84
C TYR A 79 -11.18 8.62 7.19
N VAL A 80 -12.11 9.58 7.18
CA VAL A 80 -12.80 10.04 8.40
C VAL A 80 -13.54 8.89 9.08
N LEU A 81 -14.33 8.13 8.30
CA LEU A 81 -15.10 6.99 8.83
C LEU A 81 -14.19 5.87 9.35
N GLU A 82 -13.07 5.62 8.68
CA GLU A 82 -12.08 4.63 9.12
C GLU A 82 -11.43 5.05 10.43
N ARG A 83 -10.96 6.29 10.53
CA ARG A 83 -10.37 6.84 11.76
C ARG A 83 -11.33 6.79 12.94
N GLU A 84 -12.56 7.27 12.76
CA GLU A 84 -13.60 7.20 13.81
C GLU A 84 -13.86 5.75 14.26
N ALA A 85 -13.87 4.80 13.33
CA ALA A 85 -14.07 3.40 13.66
C ALA A 85 -12.87 2.82 14.42
N CYS A 86 -11.64 3.16 14.03
CA CYS A 86 -10.42 2.76 14.72
C CYS A 86 -10.43 3.27 16.18
N GLU A 87 -10.75 4.55 16.38
CA GLU A 87 -10.92 5.15 17.70
C GLU A 87 -12.01 4.45 18.51
N LYS A 88 -13.19 4.24 17.90
CA LYS A 88 -14.34 3.58 18.55
C LYS A 88 -14.02 2.15 19.01
N TYR A 89 -13.26 1.39 18.24
CA TYR A 89 -12.98 -0.03 18.53
C TYR A 89 -11.61 -0.26 19.20
N GLY A 90 -10.88 0.81 19.53
CA GLY A 90 -9.55 0.73 20.13
C GLY A 90 -8.57 -0.06 19.24
N VAL A 91 -8.49 0.33 17.97
CA VAL A 91 -7.50 -0.15 17.01
C VAL A 91 -6.63 1.04 16.62
N THR A 92 -5.30 0.89 16.73
CA THR A 92 -4.37 1.95 16.35
C THR A 92 -4.37 2.09 14.84
N MET A 93 -4.53 3.30 14.31
CA MET A 93 -4.39 3.58 12.88
C MET A 93 -3.10 4.34 12.65
N ILE A 94 -2.28 3.87 11.70
CA ILE A 94 -1.03 4.52 11.31
C ILE A 94 -1.07 4.85 9.82
N ASP A 95 -0.88 6.13 9.52
CA ASP A 95 -0.69 6.63 8.16
C ASP A 95 0.76 6.42 7.72
N MET A 96 0.96 5.60 6.68
CA MET A 96 2.27 5.26 6.14
C MET A 96 2.18 5.25 4.60
N PRO A 97 2.10 6.43 3.97
CA PRO A 97 1.85 6.52 2.53
C PRO A 97 2.96 5.84 1.73
N LEU A 98 2.57 5.08 0.71
CA LEU A 98 3.48 4.52 -0.29
C LEU A 98 3.05 4.89 -1.70
N GLU A 99 4.01 4.93 -2.62
CA GLU A 99 3.80 5.09 -4.05
C GLU A 99 3.09 3.88 -4.65
N SER A 100 2.34 4.12 -5.73
CA SER A 100 1.72 3.03 -6.51
C SER A 100 2.19 2.98 -7.97
N ARG A 101 2.84 4.03 -8.48
CA ARG A 101 3.19 4.20 -9.91
C ARG A 101 4.55 4.86 -10.12
N SER A 102 5.34 4.93 -9.06
CA SER A 102 6.72 5.41 -9.07
C SER A 102 7.49 4.60 -8.03
N ALA A 103 8.81 4.55 -8.18
CA ALA A 103 9.63 3.83 -7.23
C ALA A 103 9.50 4.44 -5.81
N PRO A 104 9.58 3.63 -4.73
CA PRO A 104 9.41 4.10 -3.36
C PRO A 104 10.43 5.19 -2.96
N GLN A 105 10.04 6.10 -2.08
CA GLN A 105 10.96 7.09 -1.49
C GLN A 105 11.84 6.46 -0.39
N VAL A 106 13.10 6.87 -0.32
CA VAL A 106 14.04 6.45 0.73
C VAL A 106 13.51 6.78 2.13
N ASP A 107 12.97 7.99 2.35
CA ASP A 107 12.38 8.38 3.64
C ASP A 107 11.15 7.53 4.00
N ARG A 108 10.32 7.16 3.00
CA ARG A 108 9.17 6.27 3.20
C ARG A 108 9.57 4.84 3.50
N LEU A 109 10.65 4.34 2.89
CA LEU A 109 11.20 3.02 3.18
C LEU A 109 11.76 2.95 4.60
N ASN A 110 12.52 3.97 5.02
CA ASN A 110 12.98 4.09 6.41
C ASN A 110 11.79 4.17 7.39
N ARG A 111 10.77 4.97 7.06
CA ARG A 111 9.55 5.04 7.87
C ARG A 111 8.83 3.69 7.96
N ALA A 112 8.77 2.93 6.87
CA ALA A 112 8.17 1.59 6.90
C ALA A 112 8.93 0.64 7.83
N ASN A 113 10.26 0.67 7.80
CA ASN A 113 11.10 -0.10 8.71
C ASN A 113 10.84 0.26 10.18
N GLU A 114 10.76 1.55 10.51
CA GLU A 114 10.41 2.00 11.86
C GLU A 114 9.03 1.52 12.30
N VAL A 115 8.03 1.68 11.43
CA VAL A 115 6.64 1.29 11.73
C VAL A 115 6.57 -0.21 12.00
N PHE A 116 7.10 -1.06 11.12
CA PHE A 116 7.03 -2.52 11.33
C PHE A 116 7.82 -2.99 12.58
N ASN A 117 8.79 -2.22 13.04
CA ASN A 117 9.51 -2.52 14.28
C ASN A 117 8.84 -2.00 15.56
N SER A 118 7.96 -1.00 15.46
CA SER A 118 7.34 -0.34 16.63
C SER A 118 5.87 -0.69 16.86
N VAL A 119 5.16 -1.18 15.84
CA VAL A 119 3.71 -1.46 15.95
C VAL A 119 3.39 -2.71 16.76
N GLU A 120 2.19 -2.70 17.35
CA GLU A 120 1.58 -3.89 17.93
C GLU A 120 0.96 -4.78 16.84
N TYR A 121 1.26 -6.07 16.91
CA TYR A 121 0.74 -7.10 16.02
C TYR A 121 -0.44 -7.86 16.68
N PRO A 122 -1.37 -8.44 15.89
CA PRO A 122 -1.43 -8.48 14.44
C PRO A 122 -1.76 -7.14 13.76
N ILE A 123 -1.24 -6.95 12.54
CA ILE A 123 -1.48 -5.76 11.72
C ILE A 123 -2.39 -6.05 10.52
N LEU A 124 -3.02 -4.99 9.98
CA LEU A 124 -3.73 -5.03 8.70
C LEU A 124 -3.26 -3.86 7.81
N LEU A 125 -2.71 -4.16 6.64
CA LEU A 125 -2.30 -3.17 5.66
C LEU A 125 -3.40 -2.95 4.63
N HIS A 126 -3.76 -1.70 4.35
CA HIS A 126 -4.73 -1.40 3.31
C HIS A 126 -4.33 -0.21 2.45
N CYS A 127 -4.95 -0.15 1.27
CA CYS A 127 -4.93 1.04 0.41
C CYS A 127 -6.33 1.28 -0.18
N LYS A 128 -6.41 1.75 -1.44
CA LYS A 128 -7.69 1.91 -2.13
C LYS A 128 -8.25 0.57 -2.62
N SER A 129 -7.48 -0.17 -3.41
CA SER A 129 -7.91 -1.43 -4.07
C SER A 129 -7.30 -2.70 -3.46
N GLY A 130 -6.29 -2.58 -2.59
CA GLY A 130 -5.58 -3.75 -2.05
C GLY A 130 -4.53 -4.37 -3.01
N ALA A 131 -4.32 -3.76 -4.18
CA ALA A 131 -3.39 -4.20 -5.20
C ALA A 131 -1.98 -3.61 -4.97
N ASP A 132 -1.63 -2.51 -5.64
CA ASP A 132 -0.24 -2.06 -5.78
C ASP A 132 0.42 -1.62 -4.47
N ARG A 133 -0.12 -0.60 -3.79
CA ARG A 133 0.45 -0.07 -2.54
C ARG A 133 0.51 -1.14 -1.46
N VAL A 134 -0.54 -1.94 -1.37
CA VAL A 134 -0.62 -3.04 -0.41
C VAL A 134 0.35 -4.16 -0.80
N GLY A 135 0.53 -4.43 -2.08
CA GLY A 135 1.52 -5.40 -2.57
C GLY A 135 2.92 -4.99 -2.15
N ILE A 136 3.37 -3.78 -2.47
CA ILE A 136 4.69 -3.30 -2.06
C ILE A 136 4.81 -3.17 -0.54
N GLY A 137 3.80 -2.64 0.15
CA GLY A 137 3.80 -2.55 1.62
C GLY A 137 3.86 -3.91 2.31
N THR A 138 3.20 -4.92 1.75
CA THR A 138 3.25 -6.30 2.27
C THR A 138 4.59 -6.95 1.97
N ALA A 139 5.16 -6.74 0.77
CA ALA A 139 6.50 -7.21 0.42
C ALA A 139 7.55 -6.62 1.38
N LEU A 140 7.48 -5.32 1.65
CA LEU A 140 8.33 -4.65 2.64
C LEU A 140 8.16 -5.24 4.04
N TYR A 141 6.93 -5.48 4.49
CA TYR A 141 6.68 -6.16 5.77
C TYR A 141 7.33 -7.55 5.83
N MET A 142 7.18 -8.35 4.77
CA MET A 142 7.76 -9.70 4.70
C MET A 142 9.30 -9.65 4.78
N MET A 143 9.93 -8.70 4.09
CA MET A 143 11.39 -8.55 4.10
C MET A 143 11.89 -7.98 5.43
N LEU A 144 11.32 -6.86 5.89
CA LEU A 144 11.81 -6.08 7.03
C LEU A 144 11.47 -6.71 8.38
N LYS A 145 10.29 -7.32 8.52
CA LYS A 145 9.82 -7.88 9.80
C LYS A 145 9.95 -9.39 9.90
N GLU A 146 9.60 -10.09 8.83
CA GLU A 146 9.56 -11.55 8.82
C GLU A 146 10.87 -12.16 8.28
N GLY A 147 11.81 -11.33 7.80
CA GLY A 147 13.11 -11.79 7.28
C GLY A 147 13.00 -12.67 6.05
N ARG A 148 11.90 -12.56 5.28
CA ARG A 148 11.67 -13.38 4.09
C ARG A 148 12.51 -12.89 2.93
N PRO A 149 13.00 -13.79 2.05
CA PRO A 149 13.75 -13.39 0.88
C PRO A 149 12.87 -12.57 -0.08
N VAL A 150 13.50 -11.65 -0.82
CA VAL A 150 12.81 -10.81 -1.81
C VAL A 150 12.09 -11.62 -2.89
N SER A 151 12.63 -12.80 -3.23
CA SER A 151 12.05 -13.74 -4.19
C SER A 151 10.63 -14.21 -3.80
N GLU A 152 10.34 -14.28 -2.50
CA GLU A 152 9.02 -14.60 -1.97
C GLU A 152 8.18 -13.34 -1.72
N ALA A 153 8.81 -12.29 -1.19
CA ALA A 153 8.11 -11.03 -0.93
C ALA A 153 7.50 -10.41 -2.18
N LYS A 154 8.16 -10.55 -3.34
CA LYS A 154 7.67 -10.01 -4.61
C LYS A 154 6.38 -10.67 -5.11
N GLU A 155 6.04 -11.88 -4.66
CA GLU A 155 4.76 -12.52 -5.01
C GLU A 155 3.53 -11.76 -4.49
N GLN A 156 3.72 -10.83 -3.55
CA GLN A 156 2.69 -9.91 -3.07
C GLN A 156 2.27 -8.88 -4.14
N LEU A 157 3.08 -8.70 -5.18
CA LEU A 157 2.78 -7.98 -6.41
C LEU A 157 2.45 -9.00 -7.52
N SER A 158 1.18 -9.41 -7.58
CA SER A 158 0.73 -10.40 -8.58
C SER A 158 -0.68 -10.14 -9.08
N LEU A 159 -1.00 -10.73 -10.24
CA LEU A 159 -2.35 -10.66 -10.84
C LEU A 159 -3.42 -11.19 -9.88
N ARG A 160 -3.08 -12.15 -9.00
CA ARG A 160 -3.96 -12.65 -7.93
C ARG A 160 -4.52 -11.52 -7.05
N PHE A 161 -3.73 -10.47 -6.84
CA PHE A 161 -4.11 -9.31 -6.03
C PHE A 161 -4.48 -8.09 -6.89
N GLY A 162 -4.66 -8.27 -8.20
CA GLY A 162 -5.01 -7.19 -9.13
C GLY A 162 -3.85 -6.26 -9.50
N HIS A 163 -2.61 -6.67 -9.24
CA HIS A 163 -1.42 -5.94 -9.66
C HIS A 163 -1.02 -6.35 -11.09
N VAL A 164 -0.75 -5.36 -11.95
CA VAL A 164 -0.37 -5.58 -13.35
C VAL A 164 1.02 -5.00 -13.59
N ARG A 165 2.02 -5.88 -13.74
CA ARG A 165 3.41 -5.52 -13.95
C ARG A 165 3.64 -4.67 -15.22
N GLN A 166 2.90 -4.96 -16.29
CA GLN A 166 3.04 -4.25 -17.57
C GLN A 166 2.53 -2.79 -17.50
N ALA A 167 1.71 -2.44 -16.49
CA ALA A 167 1.22 -1.08 -16.28
C ALA A 167 2.22 -0.21 -15.52
N LYS A 168 1.96 1.09 -15.34
CA LYS A 168 2.89 2.03 -14.63
C LYS A 168 3.28 1.57 -13.21
N THR A 169 2.49 0.66 -12.64
CA THR A 169 2.69 -0.02 -11.37
C THR A 169 3.89 -0.97 -11.37
N GLY A 170 4.35 -1.45 -12.53
CA GLY A 170 5.50 -2.36 -12.65
C GLY A 170 6.85 -1.81 -12.16
N VAL A 171 6.91 -0.50 -11.88
CA VAL A 171 8.10 0.11 -11.26
C VAL A 171 8.34 -0.43 -9.86
N LEU A 172 7.28 -0.94 -9.21
CA LEU A 172 7.37 -1.59 -7.91
C LEU A 172 8.05 -2.96 -8.02
N ASP A 173 7.77 -3.72 -9.08
CA ASP A 173 8.52 -4.95 -9.38
C ASP A 173 9.98 -4.63 -9.67
N ALA A 174 10.23 -3.65 -10.55
CA ALA A 174 11.58 -3.25 -10.93
C ALA A 174 12.41 -2.83 -9.70
N PHE A 175 11.79 -2.18 -8.71
CA PHE A 175 12.43 -1.86 -7.43
C PHE A 175 12.87 -3.11 -6.65
N LEU A 176 12.00 -4.11 -6.49
CA LEU A 176 12.33 -5.35 -5.78
C LEU A 176 13.37 -6.17 -6.55
N GLU A 177 13.30 -6.17 -7.87
CA GLU A 177 14.22 -6.88 -8.75
C GLU A 177 15.61 -6.24 -8.80
N GLU A 178 15.69 -4.91 -8.72
CA GLU A 178 16.97 -4.22 -8.62
C GLU A 178 17.71 -4.63 -7.33
N TYR A 179 16.98 -4.67 -6.21
CA TYR A 179 17.53 -5.19 -4.95
C TYR A 179 17.91 -6.68 -5.06
N GLU A 180 17.03 -7.53 -5.61
CA GLU A 180 17.28 -8.96 -5.77
C GLU A 180 18.54 -9.22 -6.59
N ALA A 181 18.68 -8.56 -7.73
CA ALA A 181 19.85 -8.68 -8.61
C ALA A 181 21.11 -8.09 -8.01
N ARG A 182 21.00 -7.04 -7.18
CA ARG A 182 22.13 -6.49 -6.44
C ARG A 182 22.59 -7.44 -5.33
N ASN A 183 21.67 -7.94 -4.52
CA ASN A 183 21.95 -8.82 -3.39
C ASN A 183 22.49 -10.20 -3.82
N ALA A 184 22.08 -10.69 -5.00
CA ALA A 184 22.59 -11.95 -5.55
C ALA A 184 24.08 -11.88 -5.96
N ARG A 185 24.61 -10.70 -6.29
CA ARG A 185 26.03 -10.51 -6.65
C ARG A 185 26.92 -10.46 -5.41
N GLU A 186 26.48 -9.72 -4.40
CA GLU A 186 27.16 -9.59 -3.11
C GLU A 186 26.11 -9.30 -2.04
N PRO A 187 25.94 -10.17 -1.02
CA PRO A 187 24.90 -10.00 -0.02
C PRO A 187 24.98 -8.67 0.72
N ILE A 188 23.86 -7.97 0.82
CA ILE A 188 23.71 -6.69 1.53
C ILE A 188 22.34 -6.66 2.21
N ASP A 189 22.28 -6.12 3.43
CA ASP A 189 21.00 -5.88 4.09
C ASP A 189 20.14 -4.88 3.30
N PHE A 190 18.84 -5.13 3.23
CA PHE A 190 17.92 -4.32 2.43
C PHE A 190 17.96 -2.84 2.81
N MET A 191 17.92 -2.51 4.11
CA MET A 191 17.93 -1.12 4.54
C MET A 191 19.30 -0.47 4.34
N THR A 192 20.38 -1.25 4.42
CA THR A 192 21.71 -0.77 4.06
C THR A 192 21.76 -0.39 2.58
N TRP A 193 21.28 -1.26 1.69
CA TRP A 193 21.19 -0.98 0.25
C TRP A 193 20.32 0.26 -0.05
N VAL A 194 19.14 0.36 0.57
CA VAL A 194 18.23 1.51 0.42
C VAL A 194 18.92 2.84 0.75
N ASN A 195 19.79 2.85 1.77
CA ASN A 195 20.41 4.07 2.27
C ASN A 195 21.77 4.40 1.65
N THR A 196 22.35 3.51 0.85
CA THR A 196 23.72 3.68 0.32
C THR A 196 23.82 3.55 -1.19
N GLU A 197 23.02 2.69 -1.82
CA GLU A 197 23.14 2.36 -3.24
C GLU A 197 21.88 2.61 -4.05
N TYR A 198 20.70 2.60 -3.40
CA TYR A 198 19.43 2.73 -4.11
C TYR A 198 19.27 4.11 -4.77
N ASP A 199 19.26 4.12 -6.11
CA ASP A 199 19.00 5.30 -6.92
C ASP A 199 17.56 5.30 -7.44
N ARG A 200 16.69 6.00 -6.71
CA ARG A 200 15.28 6.17 -7.07
C ARG A 200 15.09 6.85 -8.42
N GLU A 201 15.85 7.90 -8.70
CA GLU A 201 15.68 8.70 -9.92
C GLU A 201 16.12 7.90 -11.13
N GLY A 202 17.27 7.23 -11.04
CA GLY A 202 17.76 6.32 -12.06
C GLY A 202 16.81 5.16 -12.32
N LEU A 203 16.25 4.53 -11.28
CA LEU A 203 15.26 3.44 -11.45
C LEU A 203 14.01 3.94 -12.20
N ASN A 204 13.47 5.10 -11.82
CA ASN A 204 12.31 5.68 -12.52
C ASN A 204 12.66 6.00 -13.98
N ALA A 205 13.82 6.59 -14.26
CA ALA A 205 14.25 6.93 -15.61
C ALA A 205 14.41 5.67 -16.49
N ARG A 206 15.10 4.64 -15.98
CA ARG A 206 15.26 3.35 -16.66
C ARG A 206 13.90 2.71 -16.98
N PHE A 207 12.98 2.71 -16.01
CA PHE A 207 11.65 2.12 -16.18
C PHE A 207 10.80 2.86 -17.22
N GLN A 208 10.85 4.20 -17.29
CA GLN A 208 10.14 4.94 -18.34
C GLN A 208 10.72 4.66 -19.73
N ASN A 209 12.04 4.56 -19.85
CA ASN A 209 12.72 4.28 -21.12
C ASN A 209 12.41 2.87 -21.64
N MET A 210 12.38 1.85 -20.76
CA MET A 210 11.98 0.49 -21.15
C MET A 210 10.57 0.47 -21.74
N LYS A 211 9.61 1.19 -21.14
CA LYS A 211 8.26 1.27 -21.69
C LYS A 211 8.18 1.99 -23.03
N ALA A 212 8.94 3.06 -23.20
CA ALA A 212 9.01 3.74 -24.48
C ALA A 212 9.59 2.79 -25.55
N GLY A 213 10.64 2.04 -25.20
CA GLY A 213 11.25 1.03 -26.05
C GLY A 213 10.31 -0.12 -26.41
N ASP A 214 9.63 -0.72 -25.42
CA ASP A 214 8.68 -1.83 -25.62
C ASP A 214 7.52 -1.41 -26.53
N VAL A 215 6.98 -0.19 -26.34
CA VAL A 215 5.93 0.36 -27.23
C VAL A 215 6.44 0.58 -28.66
N ILE A 216 7.69 1.02 -28.81
CA ILE A 216 8.30 1.22 -30.14
C ILE A 216 8.55 -0.14 -30.81
N ILE A 217 9.08 -1.12 -30.07
CA ILE A 217 9.36 -2.47 -30.57
C ILE A 217 8.05 -3.16 -30.98
N ASP A 218 7.01 -3.10 -30.15
CA ASP A 218 5.68 -3.65 -30.48
C ASP A 218 5.05 -2.96 -31.70
N PHE A 219 5.24 -1.65 -31.87
CA PHE A 219 4.74 -0.91 -33.04
C PHE A 219 5.48 -1.27 -34.33
N ILE A 220 6.78 -1.56 -34.25
CA ILE A 220 7.60 -1.98 -35.41
C ILE A 220 7.30 -3.43 -35.78
N LEU A 221 7.14 -4.32 -34.80
CA LEU A 221 6.87 -5.75 -35.03
C LEU A 221 5.43 -6.03 -35.49
N GLN A 222 4.47 -5.13 -35.28
CA GLN A 222 3.11 -5.23 -35.86
C GLN A 222 3.03 -4.76 -37.33
N ARG A 223 4.16 -4.35 -37.93
CA ARG A 223 4.26 -3.94 -39.34
C ARG A 223 4.98 -4.94 -40.25
N GLU A 224 5.32 -6.12 -39.74
CA GLU A 224 5.72 -7.29 -40.53
C GLU A 224 4.65 -8.38 -40.52
#